data_AF-A0A146G2U1-F1
#
_entry.id   AF-A0A146G2U1-F1
#
_cell.length_a   1.000
_cell.length_b   1.000
_cell.length_c   1.000
_cell.angle_alpha   90.00
_cell.angle_beta   90.00
_cell.angle_gamma   90.00
#
_symmetry.space_group_name_H-M   'P 1'
#
loop_
_entity.id
_entity.type
_entity.pdbx_description
1 polymer ?
#
loop_
_entity_poly.entity_id
_entity_poly.type
_entity_poly.pdbx_seq_one_letter_code
_entity_poly.pdbx_strand_id
1 'polypeptide(L)'
;MAAVQSAPAIFEKSFREHDRHCVIASVLSLIGAWFSWLLFGTVYCGAVILFETVRTGNPGLQRVANVYWVVGAGIVLILFVWTSIDRFRRLYQPPPDRSIIGWHLFADVLLWPPRLTYAVADNMALRTHADARMIGEAWRLLEVIVRRERAPRSVLTYDFPDDVVLDKLLRALQLTGWIDLYRGEQDWYYRIRTDAEEALRQGGTQEEPA
;
A
#
# COMPACT_ATOMS: atom_id res chain seq x y z
N MET A 1 28.57 -19.14 -14.80
CA MET A 1 27.57 -18.95 -13.73
C MET A 1 28.18 -17.98 -12.75
N ALA A 2 27.82 -16.70 -12.83
CA ALA A 2 28.34 -15.69 -11.91
C ALA A 2 27.82 -16.00 -10.50
N ALA A 3 28.70 -15.94 -9.50
CA ALA A 3 28.31 -16.04 -8.10
C ALA A 3 27.20 -15.02 -7.86
N VAL A 4 26.06 -15.49 -7.36
CA VAL A 4 25.04 -14.58 -6.82
C VAL A 4 25.72 -13.92 -5.63
N GLN A 5 26.18 -12.68 -5.79
CA GLN A 5 26.61 -11.87 -4.66
C GLN A 5 25.43 -11.85 -3.69
N SER A 6 25.62 -12.51 -2.56
CA SER A 6 24.65 -12.52 -1.48
C SER A 6 24.47 -11.08 -1.02
N ALA A 7 23.23 -10.61 -0.95
CA ALA A 7 22.96 -9.26 -0.50
C ALA A 7 23.55 -9.05 0.91
N PRO A 8 24.13 -7.87 1.21
CA PRO A 8 24.72 -7.62 2.51
C PRO A 8 23.68 -7.76 3.63
N ALA A 9 24.11 -8.22 4.80
CA ALA A 9 23.22 -8.53 5.93
C ALA A 9 22.34 -7.33 6.37
N ILE A 10 22.81 -6.10 6.18
CA ILE A 10 22.06 -4.87 6.44
C ILE A 10 20.83 -4.77 5.53
N PHE A 11 21.01 -5.09 4.24
CA PHE A 11 19.94 -5.11 3.24
C PHE A 11 18.90 -6.18 3.57
N GLU A 12 19.34 -7.40 3.87
CA GLU A 12 18.43 -8.49 4.27
C GLU A 12 17.63 -8.16 5.53
N LYS A 13 18.28 -7.50 6.51
CA LYS A 13 17.61 -7.08 7.74
C LYS A 13 16.54 -6.02 7.45
N SER A 14 16.84 -5.05 6.58
CA SER A 14 15.88 -4.00 6.19
C SER A 14 14.62 -4.59 5.52
N PHE A 15 14.78 -5.57 4.64
CA PHE A 15 13.67 -6.26 3.98
C PHE A 15 12.84 -7.09 4.96
N ARG A 16 13.48 -7.81 5.89
CA ARG A 16 12.78 -8.56 6.94
C ARG A 16 11.99 -7.65 7.88
N GLU A 17 12.56 -6.50 8.24
CA GLU A 17 11.89 -5.52 9.09
C GLU A 17 10.71 -4.85 8.36
N HIS A 18 10.88 -4.52 7.09
CA HIS A 18 9.80 -4.03 6.24
C HIS A 18 8.64 -5.02 6.12
N ASP A 19 8.93 -6.29 5.82
CA ASP A 19 7.91 -7.35 5.77
C ASP A 19 7.16 -7.47 7.11
N ARG A 20 7.87 -7.37 8.25
CA ARG A 20 7.24 -7.36 9.57
C ARG A 20 6.33 -6.14 9.75
N HIS A 21 6.77 -4.95 9.34
CA HIS A 21 5.96 -3.73 9.42
C HIS A 21 4.73 -3.81 8.51
N CYS A 22 4.82 -4.38 7.31
CA CYS A 22 3.68 -4.63 6.44
C CYS A 22 2.65 -5.56 7.09
N VAL A 23 3.10 -6.63 7.77
CA VAL A 23 2.20 -7.53 8.51
C VAL A 23 1.52 -6.78 9.66
N ILE A 24 2.27 -6.04 10.48
CA ILE A 24 1.71 -5.26 11.59
C ILE A 24 0.70 -4.23 11.06
N ALA A 25 1.06 -3.48 10.02
CA ALA A 25 0.19 -2.49 9.40
C ALA A 25 -1.09 -3.11 8.82
N SER A 26 -0.99 -4.31 8.24
CA SER A 26 -2.15 -5.06 7.75
C SER A 26 -3.07 -5.49 8.88
N VAL A 27 -2.51 -6.00 9.99
CA VAL A 27 -3.28 -6.39 11.17
C VAL A 27 -3.97 -5.17 11.79
N LEU A 28 -3.27 -4.05 11.94
CA LEU A 28 -3.87 -2.80 12.42
C LEU A 28 -4.96 -2.29 11.47
N SER A 29 -4.73 -2.35 10.17
CA SER A 29 -5.74 -1.99 9.16
C SER A 29 -6.95 -2.91 9.20
N LEU A 30 -6.76 -4.20 9.46
CA LEU A 30 -7.85 -5.18 9.60
C LEU A 30 -8.70 -4.89 10.84
N ILE A 31 -8.05 -4.62 11.98
CA ILE A 31 -8.72 -4.24 13.23
C ILE A 31 -9.50 -2.92 13.01
N GLY A 32 -8.86 -1.92 12.40
CA GLY A 32 -9.51 -0.65 12.07
C GLY A 32 -10.70 -0.82 11.12
N ALA A 33 -10.54 -1.63 10.06
CA ALA A 33 -11.60 -1.93 9.11
C ALA A 33 -12.79 -2.58 9.84
N TRP A 34 -12.53 -3.57 10.69
CA TRP A 34 -13.56 -4.24 11.49
C TRP A 34 -14.34 -3.27 12.37
N PHE A 35 -13.65 -2.44 13.17
CA PHE A 35 -14.31 -1.43 14.02
C PHE A 35 -15.09 -0.40 13.20
N SER A 36 -14.54 0.05 12.07
CA SER A 36 -15.21 1.03 11.22
C SER A 36 -16.50 0.46 10.59
N TRP A 37 -16.50 -0.79 10.13
CA TRP A 37 -17.69 -1.45 9.61
C TRP A 37 -18.73 -1.70 10.71
N LEU A 38 -18.30 -2.09 11.91
CA LEU A 38 -19.21 -2.23 13.06
C LEU A 38 -19.88 -0.89 13.43
N LEU A 39 -19.11 0.21 13.45
CA LEU A 39 -19.65 1.54 13.74
C LEU A 39 -20.68 1.94 12.69
N PHE A 40 -20.35 1.81 11.41
CA PHE A 40 -21.27 2.11 10.31
C PHE A 40 -22.52 1.22 10.34
N GLY A 41 -22.34 -0.08 10.59
CA GLY A 41 -23.45 -1.02 10.74
C GLY A 41 -24.36 -0.66 11.91
N THR A 42 -23.80 -0.24 13.04
CA THR A 42 -24.58 0.18 14.22
C THR A 42 -25.40 1.45 13.93
N VAL A 43 -24.79 2.44 13.28
CA VAL A 43 -25.48 3.67 12.86
C VAL A 43 -26.60 3.35 11.86
N TYR A 44 -26.32 2.48 10.88
CA TYR A 44 -27.30 2.03 9.91
C TYR A 44 -28.49 1.31 10.56
N CYS A 45 -28.21 0.30 11.40
CA CYS A 45 -29.24 -0.43 12.13
C CYS A 45 -30.04 0.50 13.04
N GLY A 46 -29.40 1.43 13.73
CA GLY A 46 -30.07 2.43 14.56
C GLY A 46 -31.03 3.32 13.75
N ALA A 47 -30.61 3.77 12.57
CA ALA A 47 -31.47 4.54 11.67
C ALA A 47 -32.67 3.73 11.15
N VAL A 48 -32.45 2.46 10.80
CA VAL A 48 -33.52 1.55 10.35
C VAL A 48 -34.52 1.29 11.48
N ILE A 49 -34.06 1.00 12.70
CA ILE A 49 -34.93 0.82 13.87
C ILE A 49 -35.74 2.09 14.12
N LEU A 50 -35.08 3.27 14.10
CA LEU A 50 -35.76 4.54 14.32
C LEU A 50 -36.86 4.77 13.29
N PHE A 51 -36.55 4.55 12.02
CA PHE A 51 -37.52 4.71 10.93
C PHE A 51 -38.69 3.73 11.05
N GLU A 52 -38.43 2.46 11.30
CA GLU A 52 -39.48 1.45 11.49
C GLU A 52 -40.30 1.70 12.75
N THR A 53 -39.68 2.19 13.83
CA THR A 53 -40.39 2.59 15.05
C THR A 53 -41.33 3.76 14.78
N VAL A 54 -40.90 4.76 14.02
CA VAL A 54 -41.76 5.89 13.62
C VAL A 54 -42.90 5.43 12.71
N ARG A 55 -42.63 4.52 11.78
CA ARG A 55 -43.62 4.02 10.81
C ARG A 55 -44.67 3.09 11.41
N THR A 56 -44.23 2.17 12.27
CA THR A 56 -45.05 1.02 12.72
C THR A 56 -45.29 0.99 14.23
N GLY A 57 -44.62 1.85 15.00
CA GLY A 57 -44.66 1.85 16.46
C GLY A 57 -43.88 0.71 17.12
N ASN A 58 -43.16 -0.12 16.35
CA ASN A 58 -42.48 -1.31 16.86
C ASN A 58 -40.96 -1.25 16.62
N PRO A 59 -40.12 -1.33 17.67
CA PRO A 59 -38.66 -1.23 17.55
C PRO A 59 -37.95 -2.55 17.19
N GLY A 60 -38.69 -3.62 16.87
CA GLY A 60 -38.11 -4.95 16.65
C GLY A 60 -37.34 -5.12 15.33
N LEU A 61 -36.01 -5.22 15.41
CA LEU A 61 -35.11 -5.50 14.27
C LEU A 61 -35.44 -6.81 13.52
N GLN A 62 -35.97 -7.81 14.22
CA GLN A 62 -36.33 -9.11 13.63
C GLN A 62 -37.49 -9.03 12.63
N ARG A 63 -38.28 -7.95 12.68
CA ARG A 63 -39.44 -7.74 11.79
C ARG A 63 -39.17 -6.73 10.68
N VAL A 64 -37.96 -6.21 10.61
CA VAL A 64 -37.52 -5.28 9.56
C VAL A 64 -37.54 -6.00 8.22
N ALA A 65 -38.18 -5.38 7.22
CA ALA A 65 -38.30 -5.96 5.89
C ALA A 65 -36.93 -6.24 5.25
N ASN A 66 -36.82 -7.36 4.52
CA ASN A 66 -35.59 -7.75 3.81
C ASN A 66 -35.04 -6.66 2.88
N VAL A 67 -35.91 -5.75 2.40
CA VAL A 67 -35.55 -4.60 1.58
C VAL A 67 -34.47 -3.74 2.23
N TYR A 68 -34.51 -3.50 3.54
CA TYR A 68 -33.47 -2.70 4.20
C TYR A 68 -32.10 -3.39 4.19
N TRP A 69 -32.04 -4.71 4.28
CA TRP A 69 -30.77 -5.42 4.14
C TRP A 69 -30.22 -5.34 2.71
N VAL A 70 -31.10 -5.42 1.71
CA VAL A 70 -30.72 -5.24 0.29
C VAL A 70 -30.21 -3.81 0.05
N VAL A 71 -30.89 -2.79 0.60
CA VAL A 71 -30.44 -1.39 0.51
C VAL A 71 -29.09 -1.19 1.19
N GLY A 72 -28.90 -1.75 2.38
CA GLY A 72 -27.62 -1.69 3.10
C GLY A 72 -26.48 -2.32 2.29
N ALA A 73 -26.70 -3.52 1.75
CA ALA A 73 -25.73 -4.18 0.86
C ALA A 73 -25.43 -3.35 -0.40
N GLY A 74 -26.45 -2.72 -0.98
CA GLY A 74 -26.30 -1.80 -2.11
C GLY A 74 -25.44 -0.58 -1.78
N ILE A 75 -25.65 0.05 -0.62
CA ILE A 75 -24.82 1.17 -0.14
C ILE A 75 -23.37 0.72 0.03
N VAL A 76 -23.14 -0.42 0.69
CA VAL A 76 -21.79 -0.98 0.87
C VAL A 76 -21.11 -1.19 -0.47
N LEU A 77 -21.81 -1.77 -1.46
CA LEU A 77 -21.28 -1.98 -2.80
C LEU A 77 -20.91 -0.66 -3.48
N ILE A 78 -21.76 0.38 -3.39
CA ILE A 78 -21.47 1.70 -3.93
C ILE A 78 -20.21 2.29 -3.30
N LEU A 79 -20.05 2.16 -1.98
CA LEU A 79 -18.85 2.65 -1.28
C LEU A 79 -17.58 1.92 -1.75
N PHE A 80 -17.64 0.61 -1.97
CA PHE A 80 -16.52 -0.15 -2.53
C PHE A 80 -16.18 0.30 -3.95
N VAL A 81 -17.18 0.45 -4.83
CA VAL A 81 -16.99 0.89 -6.22
C VAL A 81 -16.38 2.30 -6.25
N TRP A 82 -16.91 3.22 -5.45
CA TRP A 82 -16.36 4.58 -5.36
C TRP A 82 -14.91 4.55 -4.85
N THR A 83 -14.63 3.79 -3.79
CA THR A 83 -13.26 3.66 -3.27
C THR A 83 -12.29 3.08 -4.32
N SER A 84 -12.72 2.09 -5.10
CA SER A 84 -11.92 1.55 -6.20
C SER A 84 -11.59 2.64 -7.22
N ILE A 85 -12.59 3.43 -7.64
CA ILE A 85 -12.39 4.52 -8.60
C ILE A 85 -11.41 5.57 -8.03
N ASP A 86 -11.55 5.94 -6.76
CA ASP A 86 -10.65 6.89 -6.09
C ASP A 86 -9.20 6.34 -6.02
N ARG A 87 -9.05 5.06 -5.68
CA ARG A 87 -7.76 4.35 -5.63
C ARG A 87 -7.07 4.32 -7.01
N PHE A 88 -7.79 3.99 -8.07
CA PHE A 88 -7.23 3.98 -9.43
C PHE A 88 -6.85 5.37 -9.93
N ARG A 89 -7.63 6.41 -9.60
CA ARG A 89 -7.34 7.78 -10.00
C ARG A 89 -6.15 8.39 -9.26
N ARG A 90 -5.93 8.02 -8.01
CA ARG A 90 -4.87 8.56 -7.16
C ARG A 90 -3.58 7.75 -7.14
N LEU A 91 -3.51 6.61 -7.84
CA LEU A 91 -2.39 5.65 -7.80
C LEU A 91 -1.01 6.23 -8.18
N TYR A 92 -0.93 7.49 -8.60
CA TYR A 92 0.31 8.18 -9.01
C TYR A 92 0.37 9.64 -8.57
N GLN A 93 -0.52 10.09 -7.67
CA GLN A 93 -0.58 11.51 -7.27
C GLN A 93 -0.21 11.68 -5.80
N PRO A 94 0.67 12.63 -5.46
CA PRO A 94 0.93 13.01 -4.08
C PRO A 94 -0.38 13.51 -3.42
N PRO A 95 -0.48 13.45 -2.08
CA PRO A 95 -1.67 13.89 -1.35
C PRO A 95 -2.04 15.32 -1.78
N PRO A 96 -3.32 15.58 -2.12
CA PRO A 96 -3.73 16.90 -2.56
C PRO A 96 -3.71 17.86 -1.37
N ASP A 97 -2.88 18.90 -1.49
CA ASP A 97 -2.69 19.96 -0.49
C ASP A 97 -3.86 20.96 -0.55
N ARG A 98 -5.06 20.50 -0.20
CA ARG A 98 -6.31 21.30 -0.23
C ARG A 98 -6.66 21.78 1.17
N SER A 99 -7.10 23.03 1.28
CA SER A 99 -7.65 23.57 2.51
C SER A 99 -8.87 22.74 2.97
N ILE A 100 -8.80 22.22 4.19
CA ILE A 100 -9.83 21.36 4.77
C ILE A 100 -11.03 22.24 5.13
N ILE A 101 -12.05 22.26 4.27
CA ILE A 101 -13.37 22.87 4.56
C ILE A 101 -14.33 21.74 4.93
N GLY A 102 -14.96 21.83 6.10
CA GLY A 102 -15.57 20.71 6.84
C GLY A 102 -16.43 19.70 6.06
N TRP A 103 -17.12 20.09 4.99
CA TRP A 103 -17.90 19.16 4.15
C TRP A 103 -17.04 18.15 3.36
N HIS A 104 -15.77 18.48 3.08
CA HIS A 104 -14.85 17.60 2.37
C HIS A 104 -14.46 16.38 3.20
N LEU A 105 -14.51 16.49 4.54
CA LEU A 105 -14.28 15.37 5.47
C LEU A 105 -15.38 14.31 5.38
N PHE A 106 -16.59 14.67 4.95
CA PHE A 106 -17.69 13.72 4.89
C PHE A 106 -17.38 12.56 3.94
N ALA A 107 -16.85 12.86 2.75
CA ALA A 107 -16.44 11.83 1.80
C ALA A 107 -15.30 10.96 2.35
N ASP A 108 -14.35 11.57 3.07
CA ASP A 108 -13.24 10.83 3.66
C ASP A 108 -13.67 9.91 4.80
N VAL A 109 -14.61 10.35 5.64
CA VAL A 109 -15.22 9.53 6.71
C VAL A 109 -16.07 8.41 6.12
N LEU A 110 -16.90 8.72 5.11
CA LEU A 110 -17.80 7.75 4.48
C LEU A 110 -17.02 6.62 3.76
N LEU A 111 -15.91 6.98 3.11
CA LEU A 111 -15.03 6.03 2.42
C LEU A 111 -13.98 5.41 3.35
N TRP A 112 -13.97 5.75 4.64
CA TRP A 112 -12.96 5.24 5.56
C TRP A 112 -13.00 3.71 5.73
N PRO A 113 -14.17 3.06 5.93
CA PRO A 113 -14.22 1.59 6.04
C PRO A 113 -13.68 0.83 4.81
N PRO A 114 -14.11 1.13 3.57
CA PRO A 114 -13.56 0.45 2.40
C PRO A 114 -12.09 0.81 2.17
N ARG A 115 -11.63 2.03 2.47
CA ARG A 115 -10.20 2.39 2.38
C ARG A 115 -9.33 1.55 3.32
N LEU A 116 -9.76 1.34 4.57
CA LEU A 116 -9.03 0.45 5.50
C LEU A 116 -9.04 -1.00 5.03
N THR A 117 -10.14 -1.44 4.41
CA THR A 117 -10.25 -2.79 3.85
C THR A 117 -9.25 -2.98 2.70
N TYR A 118 -9.14 -2.00 1.80
CA TYR A 118 -8.12 -2.01 0.75
C TYR A 118 -6.70 -1.88 1.31
N ALA A 119 -6.49 -1.13 2.40
CA ALA A 119 -5.19 -1.01 3.03
C ALA A 119 -4.64 -2.35 3.54
N VAL A 120 -5.50 -3.28 3.96
CA VAL A 120 -5.08 -4.66 4.29
C VAL A 120 -4.48 -5.34 3.06
N ALA A 121 -5.18 -5.29 1.93
CA ALA A 121 -4.72 -5.88 0.67
C ALA A 121 -3.47 -5.19 0.14
N ASP A 122 -3.39 -3.86 0.22
CA ASP A 122 -2.24 -3.08 -0.21
C ASP A 122 -0.99 -3.41 0.61
N ASN A 123 -1.09 -3.43 1.93
CA ASN A 123 0.03 -3.80 2.80
C ASN A 123 0.47 -5.26 2.58
N MET A 124 -0.46 -6.17 2.32
CA MET A 124 -0.15 -7.56 1.97
C MET A 124 0.44 -7.71 0.56
N ALA A 125 0.01 -6.90 -0.41
CA ALA A 125 0.55 -6.91 -1.77
C ALA A 125 1.98 -6.34 -1.83
N LEU A 126 2.27 -5.36 -0.97
CA LEU A 126 3.60 -4.78 -0.82
C LEU A 126 4.58 -5.73 -0.11
N ARG A 127 4.06 -6.70 0.65
CA ARG A 127 4.89 -7.74 1.26
C ARG A 127 5.61 -8.51 0.16
N THR A 128 6.93 -8.39 0.16
CA THR A 128 7.74 -9.04 -0.88
C THR A 128 7.79 -10.54 -0.69
N HIS A 129 7.65 -11.03 0.54
CA HIS A 129 8.15 -12.34 0.95
C HIS A 129 9.66 -12.33 0.71
N ALA A 130 10.40 -11.90 1.74
CA ALA A 130 11.85 -11.83 1.78
C ALA A 130 12.53 -13.21 1.64
N ASP A 131 12.26 -13.91 0.54
CA ASP A 131 12.93 -15.13 0.11
C ASP A 131 14.30 -14.75 -0.44
N ALA A 132 15.30 -15.62 -0.24
CA ALA A 132 16.70 -15.35 -0.60
C ALA A 132 16.84 -14.95 -2.09
N ARG A 133 16.00 -15.53 -2.95
CA ARG A 133 15.94 -15.18 -4.37
C ARG A 133 15.44 -13.75 -4.62
N MET A 134 14.33 -13.33 -3.99
CA MET A 134 13.79 -11.97 -4.18
C MET A 134 14.73 -10.92 -3.61
N ILE A 135 15.38 -11.21 -2.48
CA ILE A 135 16.41 -10.33 -1.89
C ILE A 135 17.59 -10.20 -2.86
N GLY A 136 18.06 -11.30 -3.45
CA GLY A 136 19.14 -11.28 -4.44
C GLY A 136 18.77 -10.50 -5.72
N GLU A 137 17.55 -10.66 -6.21
CA GLU A 137 17.06 -9.89 -7.38
C GLU A 137 16.89 -8.40 -7.06
N ALA A 138 16.40 -8.06 -5.86
CA ALA A 138 16.31 -6.67 -5.39
C ALA A 138 17.69 -6.02 -5.24
N TRP A 139 18.67 -6.77 -4.73
CA TRP A 139 20.04 -6.32 -4.61
C TRP A 139 20.68 -6.08 -5.99
N ARG A 140 20.50 -7.02 -6.92
CA ARG A 140 20.95 -6.84 -8.31
C ARG A 140 20.31 -5.62 -8.97
N LEU A 141 19.02 -5.38 -8.72
CA LEU A 141 18.33 -4.19 -9.23
C LEU A 141 18.94 -2.91 -8.64
N LEU A 142 19.22 -2.90 -7.34
CA LEU A 142 19.87 -1.78 -6.67
C LEU A 142 21.25 -1.50 -7.27
N GLU A 143 22.10 -2.51 -7.47
CA GLU A 143 23.41 -2.36 -8.11
C GLU A 143 23.32 -1.77 -9.53
N VAL A 144 22.32 -2.18 -10.31
CA VAL A 144 22.07 -1.60 -11.64
C VAL A 144 21.71 -0.12 -11.53
N ILE A 145 20.88 0.25 -10.54
CA ILE A 145 20.51 1.65 -10.29
C ILE A 145 21.74 2.45 -9.81
N VAL A 146 22.60 1.89 -8.93
CA VAL A 146 23.87 2.51 -8.51
C VAL A 146 24.69 2.89 -9.75
N ARG A 147 24.92 1.92 -10.64
CA ARG A 147 25.82 2.09 -11.79
C ARG A 147 25.29 3.10 -12.81
N ARG A 148 23.97 3.25 -12.91
CA ARG A 148 23.35 4.13 -13.92
C ARG A 148 23.11 5.55 -13.40
N GLU A 149 23.14 5.79 -12.08
CA GLU A 149 22.83 7.06 -11.37
C GLU A 149 21.42 7.64 -11.59
N ARG A 150 20.85 7.51 -12.78
CA ARG A 150 19.47 7.80 -13.17
C ARG A 150 18.93 6.59 -13.92
N ALA A 151 17.97 5.89 -13.32
CA ALA A 151 17.39 4.68 -13.90
C ALA A 151 15.92 4.90 -14.28
N PRO A 152 15.61 5.28 -15.53
CA PRO A 152 14.23 5.29 -16.03
C PRO A 152 13.68 3.86 -16.07
N ARG A 153 12.37 3.71 -15.88
CA ARG A 153 11.71 2.40 -15.92
C ARG A 153 11.95 1.67 -17.25
N SER A 154 11.87 2.39 -18.37
CA SER A 154 12.09 1.87 -19.72
C SER A 154 13.50 1.29 -19.95
N VAL A 155 14.46 1.69 -19.12
CA VAL A 155 15.84 1.20 -19.17
C VAL A 155 16.00 -0.02 -18.28
N LEU A 156 15.33 -0.05 -17.12
CA LEU A 156 15.36 -1.17 -16.19
C LEU A 156 14.66 -2.41 -16.74
N THR A 157 13.65 -2.24 -17.60
CA THR A 157 12.94 -3.36 -18.26
C THR A 157 13.84 -4.20 -19.18
N TYR A 158 14.97 -3.66 -19.66
CA TYR A 158 15.94 -4.45 -20.43
C TYR A 158 16.64 -5.51 -19.57
N ASP A 159 16.99 -5.15 -18.32
CA ASP A 159 17.68 -6.05 -17.38
C ASP A 159 16.68 -6.91 -16.57
N PHE A 160 15.42 -6.46 -16.49
CA PHE A 160 14.31 -7.09 -15.77
C PHE A 160 13.04 -7.09 -16.64
N PRO A 161 12.87 -8.06 -17.55
CA PRO A 161 11.79 -8.05 -18.54
C PRO A 161 10.40 -8.39 -17.98
N ASP A 162 10.32 -8.93 -16.76
CA ASP A 162 9.04 -9.16 -16.09
C ASP A 162 8.58 -7.87 -15.39
N ASP A 163 7.65 -7.16 -16.04
CA ASP A 163 7.12 -5.88 -15.56
C ASP A 163 6.43 -5.97 -14.19
N VAL A 164 5.82 -7.12 -13.86
CA VAL A 164 5.12 -7.31 -12.58
C VAL A 164 6.14 -7.47 -11.46
N VAL A 165 7.18 -8.26 -11.70
CA VAL A 165 8.27 -8.46 -10.75
C VAL A 165 9.08 -7.16 -10.58
N LEU A 166 9.38 -6.46 -11.67
CA LEU A 166 10.09 -5.19 -11.62
C LEU A 166 9.32 -4.13 -10.81
N ASP A 167 8.00 -3.99 -11.04
CA ASP A 167 7.17 -3.05 -10.27
C ASP A 167 7.17 -3.40 -8.77
N LYS A 168 7.08 -4.69 -8.45
CA LYS A 168 7.12 -5.17 -7.06
C LYS A 168 8.46 -4.88 -6.39
N LEU A 169 9.58 -5.11 -7.08
CA LEU A 169 10.92 -4.85 -6.56
C LEU A 169 11.19 -3.35 -6.38
N LEU A 170 10.79 -2.52 -7.35
CA LEU A 170 10.94 -1.06 -7.26
C LEU A 170 10.14 -0.48 -6.10
N ARG A 171 8.87 -0.90 -5.93
CA ARG A 171 8.06 -0.47 -4.78
C ARG A 171 8.68 -0.89 -3.45
N ALA A 172 9.19 -2.11 -3.37
CA ALA A 172 9.81 -2.60 -2.14
C ALA A 172 11.07 -1.80 -1.79
N LEU A 173 11.95 -1.55 -2.76
CA LEU A 173 13.15 -0.71 -2.60
C LEU A 173 12.80 0.73 -2.21
N GLN A 174 11.71 1.27 -2.76
CA GLN A 174 11.26 2.62 -2.43
C GLN A 174 10.70 2.71 -1.00
N LEU A 175 9.89 1.73 -0.58
CA LEU A 175 9.31 1.70 0.76
C LEU A 175 10.33 1.38 1.86
N THR A 176 11.36 0.61 1.54
CA THR A 176 12.51 0.38 2.43
C THR A 176 13.47 1.57 2.45
N GLY A 177 13.28 2.56 1.56
CA GLY A 177 14.03 3.80 1.54
C GLY A 177 15.40 3.70 0.87
N TRP A 178 15.66 2.65 0.09
CA TRP A 178 16.91 2.50 -0.66
C TRP A 178 16.91 3.35 -1.94
N ILE A 179 15.74 3.54 -2.57
CA ILE A 179 15.59 4.35 -3.77
C ILE A 179 14.46 5.37 -3.62
N ASP A 180 14.58 6.49 -4.33
CA ASP A 180 13.54 7.49 -4.47
C ASP A 180 13.20 7.70 -5.95
N LEU A 181 11.94 8.11 -6.18
CA LEU A 181 11.43 8.43 -7.51
C LEU A 181 11.52 9.94 -7.74
N TYR A 182 12.28 10.35 -8.74
CA TYR A 182 12.48 11.73 -9.12
C TYR A 182 11.81 12.03 -10.46
N ARG A 183 11.31 13.27 -10.60
CA ARG A 183 10.77 13.76 -11.86
C ARG A 183 11.87 14.45 -12.65
N GLY A 184 12.24 13.90 -13.80
CA GLY A 184 13.13 14.54 -14.77
C GLY A 184 12.36 15.47 -15.73
N GLU A 185 13.08 16.03 -16.69
CA GLU A 185 12.50 16.92 -17.71
C GLU A 185 11.52 16.21 -18.64
N GLN A 186 11.79 14.94 -18.98
CA GLN A 186 11.01 14.16 -19.94
C GLN A 186 10.34 12.92 -19.34
N ASP A 187 10.93 12.34 -18.29
CA ASP A 187 10.41 11.11 -17.67
C ASP A 187 10.76 11.02 -16.18
N TRP A 188 10.08 10.12 -15.47
CA TRP A 188 10.40 9.76 -14.09
C TRP A 188 11.55 8.76 -14.04
N TYR A 189 12.44 8.91 -13.07
CA TYR A 189 13.58 8.02 -12.90
C TYR A 189 13.84 7.69 -11.43
N TYR A 190 14.37 6.49 -11.18
CA TYR A 190 14.76 6.03 -9.87
C TYR A 190 16.23 6.38 -9.60
N ARG A 191 16.53 6.79 -8.36
CA ARG A 191 17.88 7.04 -7.87
C ARG A 191 18.01 6.55 -6.43
N ILE A 192 19.21 6.17 -6.02
CA ILE A 192 19.50 5.78 -4.63
C ILE A 192 19.40 7.00 -3.73
N ARG A 193 18.79 6.81 -2.56
CA ARG A 193 18.72 7.86 -1.55
C ARG A 193 20.10 8.10 -0.95
N THR A 194 20.48 9.36 -0.73
CA THR A 194 21.82 9.74 -0.27
C THR A 194 22.27 8.99 1.00
N ASP A 195 21.36 8.80 1.97
CA ASP A 195 21.66 8.08 3.21
C ASP A 195 21.90 6.57 2.99
N ALA A 196 21.25 6.00 1.98
CA ALA A 196 21.41 4.60 1.60
C ALA A 196 22.72 4.39 0.83
N GLU A 197 23.19 5.40 0.11
CA GLU A 197 24.47 5.40 -0.60
C GLU A 197 25.66 5.28 0.36
N GLU A 198 25.60 5.96 1.52
CA GLU A 198 26.60 5.84 2.59
C GLU A 198 26.62 4.43 3.22
N ALA A 199 25.46 3.83 3.45
CA ALA A 199 25.36 2.46 3.95
C ALA A 199 25.89 1.42 2.95
N LEU A 200 25.67 1.63 1.65
CA LEU A 200 26.23 0.79 0.58
C LEU A 200 27.76 0.88 0.51
N ARG A 201 28.32 2.09 0.66
CA ARG A 201 29.79 2.29 0.65
C ARG A 201 30.46 1.63 1.86
N GLN A 202 29.87 1.76 3.05
CA GLN A 202 30.41 1.15 4.27
C GLN A 202 30.29 -0.39 4.28
N GLY A 203 29.21 -0.95 3.72
CA GLY A 203 29.04 -2.40 3.59
C GLY A 203 29.97 -3.04 2.57
N GLY A 204 30.31 -2.33 1.49
CA GLY A 204 31.28 -2.81 0.48
C GLY A 204 32.74 -2.82 0.95
N THR A 205 33.07 -2.14 2.06
CA THR A 205 34.45 -2.09 2.57
C THR A 205 34.81 -3.27 3.51
N GLN A 206 33.85 -4.14 3.85
CA GLN A 206 34.09 -5.28 4.75
C GLN A 206 34.43 -6.61 4.04
N GLU A 207 34.42 -6.67 2.70
CA GLU A 207 34.65 -7.91 1.93
C GLU A 207 35.98 -7.96 1.13
N GLU A 208 36.96 -7.12 1.45
CA GLU A 208 38.31 -7.23 0.86
C GLU A 208 39.31 -7.77 1.90
N PRO A 209 39.47 -9.10 2.06
CA PRO A 209 40.65 -9.64 2.72
C PRO A 209 41.83 -9.59 1.73
N ALA A 210 42.91 -8.93 2.18
CA ALA A 210 44.24 -9.07 1.61
C ALA A 210 44.77 -10.52 1.69
#